data_AF-A0A2R6JU24-F1
#
_entry.id   AF-A0A2R6JU24-F1
#
_cell.length_a   1.000
_cell.length_b   1.000
_cell.length_c   1.000
_cell.angle_alpha   90.00
_cell.angle_beta   90.00
_cell.angle_gamma   90.00
#
_symmetry.space_group_name_H-M   'P 1'
#
loop_
_entity.id
_entity.type
_entity.pdbx_description
1 polymer ?
#
loop_
_entity_poly.entity_id
_entity_poly.type
_entity_poly.pdbx_seq_one_letter_code
_entity_poly.pdbx_strand_id
1 'polypeptide(L)'
;MLPTAQENAALVRRFLTEVVTRGDTDAVADLLVTGAEDHPLVFDGARSKETMAGLGWHALAGADVDVHVEDVIASDDRVAVRGRVTGTHRESLMDLAPT
;
A
#
# COMPACT_ATOMS: atom_id res chain seq x y z
N MET A 1 -18.92 8.11 16.65
CA MET A 1 -17.70 8.05 17.48
C MET A 1 -16.55 7.93 16.49
N LEU A 2 -15.51 8.75 16.60
CA LEU A 2 -14.34 8.60 15.73
C LEU A 2 -13.55 7.36 16.17
N PRO A 3 -12.97 6.59 15.24
CA PRO A 3 -12.16 5.44 15.58
C PRO A 3 -10.95 5.85 16.42
N THR A 4 -10.57 4.99 17.35
CA THR A 4 -9.37 5.11 18.17
C THR A 4 -8.11 4.83 17.34
N ALA A 5 -6.96 5.28 17.82
CA ALA A 5 -5.67 5.00 17.20
C ALA A 5 -5.42 3.48 17.01
N GLN A 6 -5.90 2.65 17.94
CA GLN A 6 -5.78 1.19 17.85
C GLN A 6 -6.68 0.61 16.73
N GLU A 7 -7.90 1.13 16.57
CA GLU A 7 -8.81 0.73 15.49
C GLU A 7 -8.25 1.16 14.12
N ASN A 8 -7.66 2.35 14.04
CA ASN A 8 -6.98 2.82 12.83
C ASN A 8 -5.79 1.90 12.48
N ALA A 9 -4.98 1.51 13.47
CA ALA A 9 -3.88 0.57 13.24
C ALA A 9 -4.37 -0.80 12.73
N ALA A 10 -5.50 -1.28 13.24
CA ALA A 10 -6.11 -2.53 12.77
C ALA A 10 -6.60 -2.41 11.32
N LEU A 11 -7.22 -1.29 10.94
CA LEU A 11 -7.64 -1.00 9.57
C LEU A 11 -6.45 -0.98 8.60
N VAL A 12 -5.34 -0.34 8.99
CA VAL A 12 -4.14 -0.30 8.13
C VAL A 12 -3.51 -1.69 7.97
N ARG A 13 -3.45 -2.49 9.05
CA ARG A 13 -2.98 -3.90 8.94
C ARG A 13 -3.86 -4.73 8.01
N ARG A 14 -5.18 -4.51 8.06
CA ARG A 14 -6.13 -5.16 7.17
C ARG A 14 -5.88 -4.79 5.72
N PHE A 15 -5.69 -3.50 5.44
CA PHE A 15 -5.33 -3.02 4.10
C PHE A 15 -4.04 -3.65 3.56
N LEU A 16 -2.96 -3.69 4.35
CA LEU A 16 -1.70 -4.32 3.95
C LEU A 16 -1.83 -5.83 3.68
N THR A 17 -2.77 -6.50 4.35
CA THR A 17 -2.98 -7.95 4.17
C THR A 17 -3.87 -8.24 2.97
N GLU A 18 -5.06 -7.62 2.92
CA GLU A 18 -6.08 -7.90 1.91
C GLU A 18 -5.67 -7.32 0.55
N VAL A 19 -5.31 -6.04 0.51
CA VAL A 19 -5.02 -5.38 -0.77
C VAL A 19 -3.60 -5.71 -1.24
N VAL A 20 -2.61 -5.59 -0.37
CA VAL A 20 -1.20 -5.65 -0.81
C VAL A 20 -0.68 -7.08 -0.88
N THR A 21 -0.88 -7.88 0.17
CA THR A 21 -0.33 -9.25 0.21
C THR A 21 -1.19 -10.25 -0.56
N ARG A 22 -2.52 -10.09 -0.58
CA ARG A 22 -3.43 -10.99 -1.29
C ARG A 22 -3.85 -10.51 -2.67
N GLY A 23 -3.53 -9.27 -3.03
CA GLY A 23 -3.95 -8.69 -4.30
C GLY A 23 -5.47 -8.51 -4.44
N ASP A 24 -6.21 -8.43 -3.32
CA ASP A 24 -7.67 -8.27 -3.33
C ASP A 24 -8.04 -6.81 -3.66
N THR A 25 -8.16 -6.52 -4.95
CA THR A 25 -8.50 -5.18 -5.44
C THR A 25 -9.95 -4.79 -5.10
N ASP A 26 -10.84 -5.75 -4.83
CA ASP A 26 -12.23 -5.47 -4.47
C ASP A 26 -12.31 -4.91 -3.04
N ALA A 27 -11.43 -5.36 -2.14
CA ALA A 27 -11.32 -4.84 -0.78
C ALA A 27 -10.94 -3.34 -0.72
N VAL A 28 -10.42 -2.76 -1.80
CA VAL A 28 -10.07 -1.33 -1.86
C VAL A 28 -11.30 -0.44 -1.69
N ALA A 29 -12.43 -0.81 -2.28
CA ALA A 29 -13.67 -0.03 -2.21
C ALA A 29 -14.25 0.06 -0.79
N ASP A 30 -13.98 -0.95 0.04
CA ASP A 30 -14.43 -1.02 1.43
C ASP A 30 -13.46 -0.31 2.40
N LEU A 31 -12.19 -0.18 2.03
CA LEU A 31 -11.12 0.31 2.90
C LEU A 31 -10.71 1.76 2.61
N LEU A 32 -10.97 2.27 1.40
CA LEU A 32 -10.65 3.63 1.00
C LEU A 32 -11.91 4.44 0.72
N VAL A 33 -11.93 5.68 1.19
CA VAL A 33 -12.96 6.65 0.84
C VAL A 33 -12.78 7.12 -0.61
N THR A 34 -13.90 7.46 -1.27
CA THR A 34 -13.86 8.11 -2.58
C THR A 34 -13.02 9.38 -2.51
N GLY A 35 -11.98 9.45 -3.34
CA GLY A 35 -11.06 10.59 -3.38
C GLY A 35 -9.88 10.50 -2.40
N ALA A 36 -9.58 9.32 -1.85
CA ALA A 36 -8.34 9.10 -1.11
C ALA A 36 -7.11 9.55 -1.94
N GLU A 37 -6.24 10.35 -1.32
CA GLU A 37 -5.01 10.83 -1.95
C GLU A 37 -3.85 9.93 -1.57
N ASP A 38 -3.14 9.41 -2.57
CA ASP A 38 -1.84 8.76 -2.37
C ASP A 38 -0.72 9.82 -2.41
N HIS A 39 0.13 9.84 -1.39
CA HIS A 39 1.27 10.74 -1.29
C HIS A 39 2.57 9.94 -1.56
N PRO A 40 3.07 9.92 -2.81
CA PRO A 40 4.21 9.09 -3.16
C PRO A 40 5.50 9.51 -2.44
N LEU A 41 6.16 8.55 -1.79
CA LEU A 41 7.36 8.78 -0.97
C LEU A 41 8.68 8.90 -1.77
N VAL A 42 8.74 8.41 -3.01
CA VAL A 42 10.03 8.15 -3.70
C VAL A 42 10.28 9.03 -4.93
N PHE A 43 9.26 9.66 -5.51
CA PHE A 43 9.38 10.35 -6.79
C PHE A 43 8.82 11.78 -6.72
N ASP A 44 9.63 12.70 -6.21
CA ASP A 44 9.47 14.12 -6.51
C ASP A 44 10.15 14.40 -7.87
N GLY A 45 9.41 14.22 -8.97
CA GLY A 45 9.99 14.42 -10.29
C GLY A 45 9.12 13.95 -11.45
N ALA A 46 8.36 14.87 -12.03
CA ALA A 46 8.01 14.96 -13.45
C ALA A 46 7.50 13.70 -14.19
N ARG A 47 6.80 12.78 -13.52
CA ARG A 47 5.91 11.82 -14.20
C ARG A 47 4.49 12.04 -13.67
N SER A 48 3.53 12.16 -14.58
CA SER A 48 2.19 12.68 -14.29
C SER A 48 1.51 11.91 -13.15
N LYS A 49 0.66 12.61 -12.39
CA LYS A 49 -0.16 12.06 -11.31
C LYS A 49 -0.95 10.80 -11.73
N GLU A 50 -1.30 10.68 -13.02
CA GLU A 50 -1.98 9.51 -13.60
C GLU A 50 -1.08 8.26 -13.72
N THR A 51 0.24 8.40 -13.83
CA THR A 51 1.14 7.25 -14.02
C THR A 51 1.60 6.64 -12.68
N MET A 52 1.57 7.40 -11.59
CA MET A 52 2.18 6.98 -10.31
C MET A 52 1.17 6.50 -9.25
N ALA A 53 -0.08 6.96 -9.28
CA ALA A 53 -1.13 6.47 -8.37
C ALA A 53 -1.47 4.97 -8.59
N GLY A 54 -1.06 4.40 -9.73
CA GLY A 54 -1.09 2.96 -9.98
C GLY A 54 0.13 2.20 -9.45
N LEU A 55 1.30 2.82 -9.34
CA LEU A 55 2.57 2.08 -9.46
C LEU A 55 3.17 1.58 -8.14
N GLY A 56 2.78 2.14 -6.99
CA GLY A 56 3.30 1.67 -5.70
C GLY A 56 2.60 0.40 -5.23
N TRP A 57 1.30 0.50 -4.98
CA TRP A 57 0.52 -0.61 -4.43
C TRP A 57 -0.04 -1.56 -5.49
N HIS A 58 -0.38 -1.14 -6.73
CA HIS A 58 -0.83 -2.12 -7.73
C HIS A 58 0.33 -2.95 -8.29
N ALA A 59 1.55 -2.40 -8.36
CA ALA A 59 2.73 -3.19 -8.73
C ALA A 59 3.07 -4.22 -7.64
N LEU A 60 2.84 -3.89 -6.37
CA LEU A 60 2.95 -4.83 -5.27
C LEU A 60 1.79 -5.83 -5.24
N ALA A 61 0.54 -5.38 -5.37
CA ALA A 61 -0.67 -6.22 -5.34
C ALA A 61 -0.79 -7.16 -6.54
N GLY A 62 -0.23 -6.78 -7.70
CA GLY A 62 -0.11 -7.65 -8.87
C GLY A 62 1.12 -8.57 -8.85
N ALA A 63 2.03 -8.37 -7.90
CA ALA A 63 3.21 -9.19 -7.70
C ALA A 63 3.01 -10.16 -6.52
N ASP A 64 3.76 -11.26 -6.54
CA ASP A 64 3.83 -12.19 -5.41
C ASP A 64 4.69 -11.56 -4.32
N VAL A 65 4.06 -10.74 -3.47
CA VAL A 65 4.71 -9.96 -2.42
C VAL A 65 4.15 -10.30 -1.04
N ASP A 66 5.04 -10.38 -0.07
CA ASP A 66 4.75 -10.52 1.35
C ASP A 66 5.18 -9.25 2.09
N VAL A 67 4.26 -8.70 2.88
CA VAL A 67 4.51 -7.53 3.73
C VAL A 67 4.67 -7.97 5.17
N HIS A 68 5.91 -7.99 5.65
CA HIS A 68 6.21 -8.21 7.06
C HIS A 68 6.17 -6.89 7.82
N VAL A 69 5.13 -6.70 8.64
CA VAL A 69 4.99 -5.51 9.51
C VAL A 69 5.92 -5.63 10.73
N GLU A 70 6.95 -4.79 10.79
CA GLU A 70 7.94 -4.77 11.86
C GLU A 70 7.50 -3.90 13.04
N ASP A 71 6.86 -2.75 12.76
CA ASP A 71 6.39 -1.82 13.79
C ASP A 71 5.20 -1.00 13.31
N VAL A 72 4.33 -0.58 14.24
CA VAL A 72 3.17 0.26 13.96
C VAL A 72 3.03 1.32 15.05
N ILE A 73 3.06 2.59 14.64
CA ILE A 73 2.84 3.74 15.51
C ILE A 73 1.54 4.40 15.07
N ALA A 74 0.56 4.46 15.96
CA ALA A 74 -0.70 5.15 15.72
C ALA A 74 -0.87 6.32 16.69
N SER A 75 -1.25 7.48 16.16
CA SER A 75 -1.57 8.68 16.92
C SER A 75 -2.78 9.33 16.28
N ASP A 76 -3.82 9.57 17.08
CA ASP A 76 -5.06 10.18 16.63
C ASP A 76 -5.66 9.46 15.40
N ASP A 77 -5.66 10.11 14.25
CA ASP A 77 -6.17 9.65 12.95
C ASP A 77 -5.07 9.14 12.01
N ARG A 78 -3.81 9.05 12.46
CA ARG A 78 -2.66 8.65 11.65
C ARG A 78 -2.02 7.37 12.13
N VAL A 79 -1.56 6.58 11.15
CA VAL A 79 -0.83 5.33 11.39
C VAL A 79 0.41 5.33 10.52
N ALA A 80 1.57 5.16 11.14
CA ALA A 80 2.83 4.90 10.47
C ALA A 80 3.18 3.42 10.64
N VAL A 81 3.58 2.77 9.54
CA VAL A 81 3.99 1.37 9.54
C VAL A 81 5.44 1.29 9.07
N ARG A 82 6.28 0.64 9.88
CA ARG A 82 7.56 0.13 9.40
C ARG A 82 7.36 -1.32 8.98
N GLY A 83 7.68 -1.63 7.72
CA GLY A 83 7.55 -2.97 7.20
C GLY A 83 8.68 -3.32 6.24
N ARG A 84 8.88 -4.62 6.07
CA ARG A 84 9.72 -5.21 5.05
C ARG A 84 8.82 -5.84 4.00
N VAL A 85 9.02 -5.46 2.75
CA VAL A 85 8.34 -6.09 1.61
C VAL A 85 9.32 -7.03 0.93
N THR A 86 8.90 -8.27 0.72
CA THR A 86 9.66 -9.26 -0.05
C THR A 86 8.79 -9.78 -1.17
N GLY A 87 9.36 -10.20 -2.28
CA GLY A 87 8.58 -10.76 -3.38
C GLY A 87 9.45 -11.29 -4.50
N THR A 88 8.81 -11.98 -5.43
CA THR A 88 9.48 -12.47 -6.65
C THR A 88 9.20 -11.53 -7.81
N HIS A 89 10.24 -11.09 -8.51
CA HIS A 89 10.13 -10.18 -9.65
C HIS A 89 9.71 -10.94 -10.92
N ARG A 90 8.42 -11.22 -11.04
CA ARG A 90 7.86 -12.01 -12.17
C ARG A 90 7.35 -11.18 -13.35
N GLU A 91 7.08 -9.91 -13.11
CA GLU A 91 6.51 -8.97 -14.10
C GLU A 91 7.42 -7.76 -14.31
N SER A 92 7.25 -7.03 -15.41
CA SER A 92 8.03 -5.81 -15.65
C SER A 92 7.81 -4.79 -14.54
N LEU A 93 8.89 -4.34 -13.90
CA LEU A 93 8.85 -3.35 -12.82
C LEU A 93 9.69 -2.14 -13.24
N MET A 94 9.05 -0.99 -13.51
CA MET A 94 9.74 0.23 -13.96
C MET A 94 10.70 -0.01 -15.15
N ASP A 95 10.22 -0.74 -16.16
CA ASP A 95 10.99 -1.15 -17.36
C ASP A 95 12.12 -2.16 -17.09
N LEU A 96 12.24 -2.68 -15.85
CA LEU A 96 13.12 -3.80 -15.54
C LEU A 96 12.41 -5.11 -15.84
N ALA A 97 13.02 -5.90 -16.74
CA ALA A 97 12.55 -7.23 -17.08
C ALA A 97 12.57 -8.17 -15.85
N PRO A 98 11.63 -9.13 -15.76
CA PRO A 98 11.60 -10.16 -14.71
C PRO A 98 12.96 -10.85 -14.50
N THR A 99 13.23 -11.31 -13.27
CA THR A 99 14.51 -11.97 -12.88
C THR A 99 14.33 -13.40 -12.39
#